data_AF-A0A5E4KZZ3-F1
#
_entry.id   AF-A0A5E4KZZ3-F1
#
_cell.length_a   1.000
_cell.length_b   1.000
_cell.length_c   1.000
_cell.angle_alpha   90.00
_cell.angle_beta   90.00
_cell.angle_gamma   90.00
#
_symmetry.space_group_name_H-M   'P 1'
#
loop_
_entity.id
_entity.type
_entity.pdbx_description
1 polymer ?
#
loop_
_entity_poly.entity_id
_entity_poly.type
_entity_poly.pdbx_seq_one_letter_code
_entity_poly.pdbx_strand_id
1 'polypeptide(L)'
;MARKEIVLEWKYLNDVSGGVLYYVNGEEIGEGENGFTIFLERLRSVNIGTEVIIRYDFVVSSGGEPFEAIFPFSRRQHELDEVIKQKNLSLKYEVK
;
A
#
# COMPACT_ATOMS: atom_id res chain seq x y z
N MET A 1 -20.12 10.16 12.51
CA MET A 1 -19.97 9.50 11.21
C MET A 1 -18.67 8.72 11.26
N ALA A 2 -18.69 7.40 11.03
CA ALA A 2 -17.46 6.62 10.96
C ALA A 2 -16.63 7.10 9.76
N ARG A 3 -15.33 7.31 9.93
CA ARG A 3 -14.43 7.57 8.79
C ARG A 3 -14.44 6.33 7.91
N LYS A 4 -14.50 6.51 6.59
CA LYS A 4 -14.26 5.39 5.67
C LYS A 4 -12.77 5.09 5.66
N GLU A 5 -12.44 3.81 5.72
CA GLU A 5 -11.06 3.33 5.74
C GLU A 5 -10.79 2.49 4.49
N ILE A 6 -9.58 2.61 3.96
CA ILE A 6 -9.05 1.78 2.88
C ILE A 6 -7.73 1.21 3.37
N VAL A 7 -7.69 -0.11 3.49
CA VAL A 7 -6.52 -0.84 3.96
C VAL A 7 -5.82 -1.45 2.76
N LEU A 8 -4.55 -1.10 2.56
CA LEU A 8 -3.65 -1.76 1.62
C LEU A 8 -2.80 -2.78 2.38
N GLU A 9 -2.77 -4.01 1.89
CA GLU A 9 -1.89 -5.09 2.33
C GLU A 9 -1.18 -5.71 1.12
N TRP A 10 -0.09 -6.43 1.36
CA TRP A 10 0.56 -7.22 0.33
C TRP A 10 1.12 -8.53 0.86
N LYS A 11 1.44 -9.45 -0.05
CA LYS A 11 2.16 -10.69 0.23
C LYS A 11 3.26 -10.89 -0.79
N TYR A 12 4.43 -11.30 -0.33
CA TYR A 12 5.47 -11.77 -1.23
C TYR A 12 5.09 -13.12 -1.81
N LEU A 13 5.24 -13.24 -3.13
CA LEU A 13 5.16 -14.50 -3.82
C LEU A 13 6.52 -15.19 -3.69
N ASN A 14 6.52 -16.45 -3.25
CA ASN A 14 7.73 -17.27 -3.17
C ASN A 14 8.10 -17.84 -4.54
N ASP A 15 7.96 -17.04 -5.60
CA ASP A 15 8.31 -17.39 -6.96
C ASP A 15 9.73 -16.87 -7.29
N VAL A 16 10.29 -17.34 -8.41
CA VAL A 16 11.68 -17.00 -8.82
C VAL A 16 11.84 -15.48 -9.06
N SER A 17 10.73 -14.78 -9.30
CA SER A 17 10.71 -13.35 -9.60
C SER A 17 10.64 -12.44 -8.37
N GLY A 18 10.33 -12.98 -7.19
CA GLY A 18 10.09 -12.18 -5.98
C GLY A 18 8.89 -11.25 -6.14
N GLY A 19 7.80 -11.75 -6.75
CA GLY A 19 6.59 -10.98 -7.02
C GLY A 19 5.88 -10.53 -5.73
N VAL A 20 5.02 -9.53 -5.84
CA VAL A 20 4.21 -9.02 -4.72
C VAL A 20 2.75 -8.96 -5.13
N LEU A 21 1.88 -9.58 -4.35
CA LEU A 21 0.44 -9.58 -4.59
C LEU A 21 -0.26 -8.64 -3.61
N TYR A 22 -1.04 -7.69 -4.14
CA TYR A 22 -1.66 -6.62 -3.39
C TYR A 22 -3.13 -6.91 -3.08
N TYR A 23 -3.55 -6.45 -1.91
CA TYR A 23 -4.91 -6.58 -1.41
C TYR A 23 -5.41 -5.23 -0.91
N VAL A 24 -6.64 -4.87 -1.26
CA VAL A 24 -7.33 -3.68 -0.75
C VAL A 24 -8.57 -4.12 0.01
N ASN A 25 -8.64 -3.79 1.30
CA ASN A 25 -9.72 -4.24 2.19
C ASN A 25 -9.92 -5.77 2.16
N GLY A 26 -8.83 -6.52 2.03
CA GLY A 26 -8.84 -8.00 1.92
C GLY A 26 -9.15 -8.56 0.53
N GLU A 27 -9.51 -7.74 -0.44
CA GLU A 27 -9.73 -8.16 -1.83
C GLU A 27 -8.42 -8.08 -2.63
N GLU A 28 -8.03 -9.16 -3.30
CA GLU A 28 -6.89 -9.16 -4.22
C GLU A 28 -7.15 -8.19 -5.38
N ILE A 29 -6.20 -7.30 -5.64
CA ILE A 29 -6.31 -6.32 -6.73
C ILE A 29 -5.30 -6.55 -7.86
N GLY A 30 -4.23 -7.32 -7.61
CA GLY A 30 -3.25 -7.68 -8.63
C GLY A 30 -1.81 -7.74 -8.11
N GLU A 31 -0.90 -8.06 -9.02
CA GLU A 31 0.51 -8.31 -8.73
C GLU A 31 1.42 -7.15 -9.19
N GLY A 32 2.54 -6.95 -8.48
CA GLY A 32 3.65 -6.10 -8.85
C GLY A 32 3.22 -4.65 -9.08
N GLU A 33 3.79 -4.02 -10.11
CA GLU A 33 3.46 -2.64 -10.45
C GLU A 33 2.00 -2.45 -10.86
N ASN A 34 1.38 -3.48 -11.46
CA ASN A 34 -0.02 -3.42 -11.87
C ASN A 34 -0.96 -3.36 -10.66
N GLY A 35 -0.73 -4.19 -9.65
CA GLY A 35 -1.48 -4.14 -8.39
C GLY A 35 -1.39 -2.76 -7.73
N PHE A 36 -0.20 -2.17 -7.69
CA PHE A 36 -0.03 -0.83 -7.12
C PHE A 36 -0.73 0.27 -7.95
N THR A 37 -0.69 0.18 -9.28
CA THR A 37 -1.42 1.12 -10.16
C THR A 37 -2.93 1.07 -9.91
N ILE A 38 -3.50 -0.13 -9.80
CA ILE A 38 -4.93 -0.32 -9.51
C ILE A 38 -5.29 0.29 -8.15
N PHE A 39 -4.42 0.16 -7.15
CA PHE A 39 -4.61 0.81 -5.85
C PHE A 39 -4.66 2.34 -5.97
N LEU A 40 -3.72 2.96 -6.67
CA LEU A 40 -3.71 4.41 -6.88
C LEU A 40 -4.97 4.90 -7.60
N GLU A 41 -5.45 4.15 -8.61
CA GLU A 41 -6.69 4.45 -9.29
C GLU A 41 -7.90 4.38 -8.35
N ARG A 42 -7.98 3.35 -7.50
CA ARG A 42 -9.02 3.26 -6.45
C ARG A 42 -8.98 4.48 -5.52
N LEU A 43 -7.80 4.91 -5.07
CA LEU A 43 -7.66 6.12 -4.23
C LEU A 43 -8.10 7.41 -4.94
N ARG A 44 -7.89 7.53 -6.25
CA ARG A 44 -8.38 8.68 -7.02
C ARG A 44 -9.90 8.74 -7.07
N SER A 45 -10.59 7.60 -6.97
CA SER A 45 -12.05 7.52 -6.98
C SER A 45 -12.71 7.66 -5.61
N VAL A 46 -11.97 7.67 -4.50
CA VAL A 46 -12.58 7.69 -3.16
C VAL A 46 -12.99 9.09 -2.72
N ASN A 47 -13.85 9.14 -1.71
CA ASN A 47 -14.34 10.39 -1.13
C ASN A 47 -13.27 11.08 -0.29
N ILE A 48 -13.34 12.41 -0.23
CA ILE A 48 -12.51 13.23 0.65
C ILE A 48 -12.72 12.79 2.11
N GLY A 49 -11.65 12.81 2.91
CA GLY A 49 -11.69 12.41 4.31
C GLY A 49 -11.67 10.90 4.55
N THR A 50 -11.41 10.10 3.50
CA THR A 50 -11.10 8.68 3.65
C THR A 50 -9.71 8.53 4.27
N GLU A 51 -9.58 7.59 5.20
CA GLU A 51 -8.30 7.21 5.81
C GLU A 51 -7.72 6.01 5.05
N VAL A 52 -6.48 6.15 4.59
CA VAL A 52 -5.71 5.12 3.90
C VAL A 52 -4.74 4.54 4.91
N ILE A 53 -4.82 3.23 5.11
CA ILE A 53 -4.01 2.48 6.05
C ILE A 53 -3.14 1.53 5.24
N ILE A 54 -1.83 1.67 5.37
CA ILE A 54 -0.87 0.72 4.78
C ILE A 54 -0.49 -0.27 5.87
N ARG A 55 -1.00 -1.49 5.76
CA ARG A 55 -0.68 -2.60 6.66
C ARG A 55 0.44 -3.44 6.09
N TYR A 56 1.46 -3.62 6.90
CA TYR A 56 2.68 -4.31 6.48
C TYR A 56 3.13 -5.29 7.55
N ASP A 57 3.61 -6.44 7.11
CA ASP A 57 4.32 -7.37 7.97
C ASP A 57 5.72 -6.79 8.22
N PHE A 58 6.09 -6.63 9.49
CA PHE A 58 7.44 -6.19 9.84
C PHE A 58 8.42 -7.33 9.56
N VAL A 59 9.02 -7.33 8.37
CA VAL A 59 10.08 -8.27 8.04
C VAL A 59 11.34 -7.82 8.78
N VAL A 60 11.59 -8.42 9.95
CA VAL A 60 12.88 -8.31 10.63
C VAL A 60 13.89 -9.10 9.80
N SER A 61 14.37 -8.56 8.68
CA SER A 61 15.62 -9.08 8.12
C SER A 61 16.71 -8.84 9.17
N SER A 62 17.52 -9.86 9.44
CA SER A 62 18.45 -9.97 10.57
C SER A 62 19.66 -9.01 10.47
N GLY A 63 19.41 -7.73 10.16
CA GLY A 63 20.42 -6.71 9.91
C GLY A 63 19.91 -5.26 9.93
N GLY A 64 18.63 -5.01 10.20
CA GLY A 64 18.11 -3.64 10.34
C GLY A 64 17.98 -2.89 9.01
N GLU A 65 17.54 -3.56 7.95
CA GLU A 65 17.29 -2.88 6.68
C GLU A 65 16.18 -1.83 6.85
N PRO A 66 16.34 -0.63 6.25
CA PRO A 66 15.35 0.44 6.38
C PRO A 66 14.01 0.01 5.77
N PHE A 67 12.90 0.52 6.32
CA PHE A 67 11.53 0.26 5.83
C PHE A 67 11.39 0.42 4.31
N GLU A 68 12.12 1.36 3.71
CA GLU A 68 12.16 1.60 2.27
C GLU A 68 12.71 0.43 1.44
N ALA A 69 13.53 -0.44 2.04
CA ALA A 69 14.07 -1.65 1.40
C ALA A 69 13.07 -2.81 1.42
N ILE A 70 12.23 -2.88 2.45
CA ILE A 70 11.15 -3.87 2.56
C ILE A 70 9.85 -3.38 1.93
N PHE A 71 9.73 -2.10 1.60
CA PHE A 71 8.52 -1.58 0.99
C PHE A 71 8.54 -1.79 -0.53
N PRO A 72 7.62 -2.59 -1.10
CA PRO A 72 7.69 -2.96 -2.52
C PRO A 72 7.53 -1.78 -3.50
N PHE A 73 7.20 -0.59 -2.99
CA PHE A 73 6.83 0.58 -3.77
C PHE A 73 7.58 1.86 -3.34
N SER A 74 8.75 1.74 -2.69
CA SER A 74 9.60 2.90 -2.35
C SER A 74 9.88 3.83 -3.54
N ARG A 75 10.00 3.28 -4.76
CA ARG A 75 10.18 4.06 -6.00
C ARG A 75 8.96 4.87 -6.43
N ARG A 76 7.75 4.42 -6.06
CA ARG A 76 6.45 5.04 -6.44
C ARG A 76 5.74 5.70 -5.26
N GLN A 77 6.43 5.84 -4.12
CA GLN A 77 5.91 6.54 -2.94
C GLN A 77 5.42 7.95 -3.27
N HIS A 78 6.14 8.66 -4.14
CA HIS A 78 5.77 10.00 -4.56
C HIS A 78 4.36 10.06 -5.20
N GLU A 79 3.96 9.06 -6.00
CA GLU A 79 2.63 9.01 -6.62
C GLU A 79 1.53 8.82 -5.57
N LEU A 80 1.78 8.00 -4.55
CA LEU A 80 0.87 7.84 -3.43
C LEU A 80 0.71 9.15 -2.68
N ASP A 81 1.82 9.80 -2.30
CA ASP A 81 1.80 11.05 -1.56
C ASP A 81 1.04 12.15 -2.32
N GLU A 82 1.22 12.21 -3.65
CA GLU A 82 0.46 13.11 -4.52
C GLU A 82 -1.04 12.84 -4.48
N VAL A 83 -1.47 11.57 -4.60
CA VAL A 83 -2.90 11.22 -4.55
C VAL A 83 -3.48 11.54 -3.18
N ILE A 84 -2.79 11.20 -2.09
CA ILE A 84 -3.21 11.51 -0.72
C ILE A 84 -3.41 13.02 -0.55
N LYS A 85 -2.45 13.83 -1.01
CA LYS A 85 -2.51 15.30 -0.92
C LYS A 85 -3.62 15.89 -1.80
N GLN A 86 -3.72 15.48 -3.06
CA GLN A 86 -4.73 15.97 -4.01
C GLN A 86 -6.16 15.68 -3.55
N LYS A 87 -6.37 14.51 -2.92
CA LYS A 87 -7.68 14.05 -2.47
C LYS A 87 -7.97 14.39 -1.01
N ASN A 88 -7.03 15.06 -0.33
CA ASN A 88 -7.10 15.38 1.10
C ASN A 88 -7.46 14.14 1.95
N LEU A 89 -6.72 13.07 1.71
CA LEU A 89 -6.82 11.80 2.43
C LEU A 89 -5.87 11.81 3.62
N SER A 90 -6.16 10.98 4.62
CA SER A 90 -5.22 10.73 5.71
C SER A 90 -4.45 9.45 5.41
N LEU A 91 -3.13 9.45 5.61
CA LEU A 91 -2.29 8.26 5.43
C LEU A 91 -1.76 7.77 6.79
N LYS A 92 -1.92 6.49 7.06
CA LYS A 92 -1.39 5.80 8.24
C LYS A 92 -0.63 4.55 7.84
N TYR A 93 0.31 4.16 8.69
CA TYR A 93 1.09 2.95 8.56
C TYR A 93 0.87 2.09 9.80
N GLU A 94 0.47 0.85 9.61
CA GLU A 94 0.17 -0.11 10.67
C GLU A 94 0.98 -1.38 10.47
N VAL A 95 1.60 -1.88 11.54
CA VAL A 95 2.20 -3.22 11.55
C VAL A 95 1.07 -4.23 11.72
N LYS A 96 1.10 -5.29 10.90
CA LYS A 96 0.13 -6.39 10.96
C LYS A 96 0.32 -7.29 12.18
#